data_AF-A0A0F9CRG6-F1
#
_entry.id   AF-A0A0F9CRG6-F1
#
_cell.length_a   1.000
_cell.length_b   1.000
_cell.length_c   1.000
_cell.angle_alpha   90.00
_cell.angle_beta   90.00
_cell.angle_gamma   90.00
#
_symmetry.space_group_name_H-M   'P 1'
#
loop_
_entity.id
_entity.type
_entity.pdbx_description
1 polymer ?
#
loop_
_entity_poly.entity_id
_entity_poly.type
_entity_poly.pdbx_seq_one_letter_code
_entity_poly.pdbx_strand_id
1 'polypeptide(L)'
;MRRDGLSAIAGAAVVLLAAGMACGEMVVEWWGDGPRCRHNKMTVALSRYGKEGVINPKMAGKAIVGIHALKFDLSPIGRGAKVYAASLRFQAPLQQIRTDKRSYMSIGRGHWYHDPLRLYAEQPPWKPVAVYVADKGTAAGKAVYDKASRLVLQPPGFRSFDATAVVRDWASGKRANLGFVVRQLDLWDWAPRRTVLEVRYEGKVKAPPARQASGIKVFHRKGQTFITWTEADRIINKERIAWKQFERTFK
;
A
#
# COMPACT_ATOMS: atom_id res chain seq x y z
N MET A 1 81.67 2.71 -10.50
CA MET A 1 80.52 1.78 -10.68
C MET A 1 79.50 2.12 -9.61
N ARG A 2 78.48 2.95 -9.89
CA ARG A 2 77.14 2.56 -10.39
C ARG A 2 76.58 1.32 -9.67
N ARG A 3 75.68 1.49 -8.70
CA ARG A 3 74.23 1.51 -8.94
C ARG A 3 73.44 1.77 -7.66
N ASP A 4 72.62 2.80 -7.78
CA ASP A 4 71.55 3.23 -6.91
C ASP A 4 70.45 2.14 -6.79
N GLY A 5 70.02 1.87 -5.56
CA GLY A 5 68.85 1.06 -5.26
C GLY A 5 67.80 1.93 -4.58
N LEU A 6 66.94 2.56 -5.38
CA LEU A 6 65.80 3.37 -4.93
C LEU A 6 64.79 2.52 -4.14
N SER A 7 64.67 2.81 -2.84
CA SER A 7 63.51 2.43 -2.04
C SER A 7 62.29 3.24 -2.48
N ALA A 8 61.38 2.62 -3.22
CA ALA A 8 60.09 3.20 -3.56
C ALA A 8 59.17 3.15 -2.34
N ILE A 9 59.04 4.28 -1.63
CA ILE A 9 58.01 4.48 -0.62
C ILE A 9 56.69 4.70 -1.35
N ALA A 10 55.89 3.63 -1.45
CA ALA A 10 54.52 3.70 -1.93
C ALA A 10 53.66 4.39 -0.87
N GLY A 11 53.44 5.70 -1.03
CA GLY A 11 52.50 6.47 -0.23
C GLY A 11 51.06 6.02 -0.50
N ALA A 12 50.50 5.23 0.41
CA ALA A 12 49.08 4.93 0.44
C ALA A 12 48.31 6.18 0.88
N ALA A 13 47.87 6.99 -0.09
CA ALA A 13 46.92 8.06 0.16
C ALA A 13 45.55 7.44 0.49
N VAL A 14 45.26 7.29 1.79
CA VAL A 14 43.92 6.94 2.27
C VAL A 14 43.03 8.15 2.06
N VAL A 15 42.35 8.19 0.92
CA VAL A 15 41.28 9.14 0.66
C VAL A 15 40.08 8.73 1.52
N LEU A 16 40.00 9.32 2.72
CA LEU A 16 38.78 9.33 3.54
C LEU A 16 37.72 10.17 2.82
N LEU A 17 37.05 9.56 1.84
CA LEU A 17 35.78 10.05 1.32
C LEU A 17 34.78 9.95 2.47
N ALA A 18 34.67 11.04 3.24
CA ALA A 18 33.50 11.31 4.06
C ALA A 18 32.31 11.51 3.12
N ALA A 19 31.79 10.41 2.58
CA ALA A 19 30.49 10.37 1.98
C ALA A 19 29.51 10.64 3.11
N GLY A 20 29.22 11.93 3.33
CA GLY A 20 28.06 12.33 4.09
C GLY A 20 26.88 11.65 3.43
N MET A 21 26.42 10.55 4.03
CA MET A 21 25.19 9.91 3.63
C MET A 21 24.13 10.97 3.84
N ALA A 22 23.75 11.65 2.76
CA ALA A 22 22.59 12.52 2.76
C ALA A 22 21.42 11.58 3.06
N CYS A 23 21.06 11.48 4.35
CA CYS A 23 19.92 10.72 4.79
C CYS A 23 18.72 11.25 4.02
N GLY A 24 18.14 10.41 3.16
CA GLY A 24 16.93 10.78 2.45
C GLY A 24 15.82 11.12 3.44
N GLU A 25 14.99 12.10 3.11
CA GLU A 25 13.81 12.40 3.90
C GLU A 25 12.86 11.19 3.86
N MET A 26 12.08 10.99 4.93
CA MET A 26 11.03 9.98 4.91
C MET A 26 9.85 10.49 4.06
N VAL A 27 9.63 9.85 2.92
CA VAL A 27 8.55 10.14 1.98
C VAL A 27 7.42 9.13 2.21
N VAL A 28 6.17 9.61 2.22
CA VAL A 28 4.97 8.77 2.15
C VAL A 28 4.24 9.09 0.85
N GLU A 29 4.10 8.10 -0.03
CA GLU A 29 3.42 8.25 -1.32
C GLU A 29 2.43 7.12 -1.58
N TRP A 30 1.44 7.42 -2.40
CA TRP A 30 0.30 6.55 -2.69
C TRP A 30 0.26 6.26 -4.19
N TRP A 31 0.22 4.96 -4.52
CA TRP A 31 0.10 4.44 -5.89
C TRP A 31 -1.30 3.84 -6.10
N GLY A 32 -1.94 4.15 -7.22
CA GLY A 32 -3.31 3.75 -7.53
C GLY A 32 -3.97 4.74 -8.47
N ASP A 33 -5.19 4.46 -8.93
CA ASP A 33 -5.90 5.33 -9.89
C ASP A 33 -6.88 6.31 -9.21
N GLY A 34 -6.76 6.43 -7.88
CA GLY A 34 -7.60 7.31 -7.07
C GLY A 34 -7.09 8.77 -7.06
N PRO A 35 -7.96 9.75 -6.76
CA PRO A 35 -7.60 11.17 -6.74
C PRO A 35 -6.55 11.55 -5.69
N ARG A 36 -6.34 10.69 -4.69
CA ARG A 36 -5.32 10.87 -3.65
C ARG A 36 -3.97 10.24 -4.00
N CYS A 37 -3.89 9.50 -5.11
CA CYS A 37 -2.67 8.83 -5.52
C CYS A 37 -1.78 9.79 -6.28
N ARG A 38 -0.51 9.84 -5.90
CA ARG A 38 0.50 10.61 -6.63
C ARG A 38 0.90 9.91 -7.93
N HIS A 39 0.82 8.58 -7.92
CA HIS A 39 1.26 7.73 -9.03
C HIS A 39 0.07 6.94 -9.57
N ASN A 40 -0.44 7.37 -10.73
CA ASN A 40 -1.68 6.91 -11.36
C ASN A 40 -1.47 5.83 -12.45
N LYS A 41 -0.42 5.03 -12.29
CA LYS A 41 -0.09 3.93 -13.20
C LYS A 41 -0.31 2.59 -12.51
N MET A 42 -1.51 2.39 -11.96
CA MET A 42 -1.94 1.06 -11.55
C MET A 42 -2.55 0.38 -12.77
N THR A 43 -2.03 -0.79 -13.13
CA THR A 43 -2.67 -1.61 -14.15
C THR A 43 -3.42 -2.74 -13.46
N VAL A 44 -4.72 -2.78 -13.68
CA VAL A 44 -5.54 -3.94 -13.38
C VAL A 44 -5.59 -4.78 -14.63
N ALA A 45 -4.83 -5.88 -14.64
CA ALA A 45 -5.15 -6.93 -15.56
C ALA A 45 -6.24 -7.75 -14.88
N LEU A 46 -7.47 -7.66 -15.40
CA LEU A 46 -8.35 -8.82 -15.36
C LEU A 46 -7.47 -9.94 -15.83
N SER A 47 -7.31 -10.92 -14.96
CA SER A 47 -6.41 -11.96 -15.28
C SER A 47 -6.92 -12.51 -16.65
N ARG A 48 -6.10 -12.49 -17.71
CA ARG A 48 -6.18 -13.43 -18.87
C ARG A 48 -6.34 -14.90 -18.44
N TYR A 49 -6.38 -15.13 -17.14
CA TYR A 49 -6.42 -16.32 -16.35
C TYR A 49 -7.89 -16.79 -16.10
N GLY A 50 -8.88 -16.15 -16.78
CA GLY A 50 -10.29 -16.58 -16.87
C GLY A 50 -10.64 -17.52 -18.04
N LYS A 51 -9.72 -17.74 -19.00
CA LYS A 51 -9.73 -18.92 -19.89
C LYS A 51 -8.37 -19.63 -19.96
N GLU A 52 -7.28 -18.98 -19.51
CA GLU A 52 -5.93 -19.50 -19.79
C GLU A 52 -4.86 -19.24 -18.72
N GLY A 53 -5.19 -19.24 -17.44
CA GLY A 53 -4.19 -18.90 -16.44
C GLY A 53 -4.55 -19.21 -15.00
N VAL A 54 -3.50 -19.44 -14.23
CA VAL A 54 -3.51 -20.10 -12.92
C VAL A 54 -4.11 -21.49 -13.05
N ILE A 55 -3.33 -22.37 -13.69
CA ILE A 55 -3.52 -23.81 -13.52
C ILE A 55 -3.25 -24.08 -12.05
N ASN A 56 -4.29 -24.40 -11.28
CA ASN A 56 -4.06 -25.11 -10.04
C ASN A 56 -3.46 -26.47 -10.46
N PRO A 57 -2.20 -26.78 -10.12
CA PRO A 57 -1.57 -28.02 -10.55
C PRO A 57 -2.34 -29.26 -10.09
N LYS A 58 -3.22 -29.11 -9.09
CA LYS A 58 -4.11 -30.16 -8.57
C LYS A 58 -5.48 -30.25 -9.24
N MET A 59 -5.86 -29.32 -10.14
CA MET A 59 -7.21 -29.27 -10.74
C MET A 59 -7.22 -29.23 -12.27
N ALA A 60 -6.28 -29.95 -12.91
CA ALA A 60 -6.33 -30.27 -14.34
C ALA A 60 -6.63 -29.09 -15.29
N GLY A 61 -6.08 -27.90 -15.03
CA GLY A 61 -6.08 -26.79 -16.00
C GLY A 61 -7.34 -25.93 -16.10
N LYS A 62 -8.33 -26.06 -15.20
CA LYS A 62 -9.51 -25.16 -15.22
C LYS A 62 -9.16 -23.73 -14.77
N ALA A 63 -9.59 -22.74 -15.56
CA ALA A 63 -9.47 -21.33 -15.23
C ALA A 63 -10.27 -20.97 -13.98
N ILE A 64 -9.72 -20.09 -13.14
CA ILE A 64 -10.36 -19.65 -11.89
C ILE A 64 -10.88 -18.23 -12.11
N VAL A 65 -12.19 -18.10 -12.26
CA VAL A 65 -12.90 -16.81 -12.27
C VAL A 65 -12.67 -16.09 -10.91
N GLY A 66 -12.49 -14.77 -10.91
CA GLY A 66 -12.27 -14.00 -9.68
C GLY A 66 -10.82 -13.79 -9.24
N ILE A 67 -9.85 -13.96 -10.14
CA ILE A 67 -8.45 -13.61 -9.89
C ILE A 67 -8.10 -12.32 -10.65
N HIS A 68 -7.50 -11.36 -9.95
CA HIS A 68 -7.04 -10.10 -10.51
C HIS A 68 -5.54 -9.93 -10.28
N ALA A 69 -4.83 -9.42 -11.29
CA ALA A 69 -3.44 -9.04 -11.16
C ALA A 69 -3.35 -7.51 -11.08
N LEU A 70 -2.83 -7.02 -9.95
CA LEU A 70 -2.64 -5.60 -9.69
C LEU A 70 -1.15 -5.27 -9.79
N LYS A 71 -0.76 -4.41 -10.72
CA LYS A 71 0.62 -3.97 -10.85
C LYS A 71 0.71 -2.46 -10.68
N PHE A 72 1.69 -2.02 -9.88
CA PHE A 72 1.95 -0.62 -9.58
C PHE A 72 3.31 -0.23 -10.16
N ASP A 73 3.40 0.90 -10.83
CA ASP A 73 4.68 1.45 -11.31
C ASP A 73 5.50 2.05 -10.16
N LEU A 74 6.47 1.28 -9.65
CA LEU A 74 7.37 1.71 -8.58
C LEU A 74 8.64 2.40 -9.10
N SER A 75 8.75 2.68 -10.40
CA SER A 75 9.90 3.39 -10.98
C SER A 75 10.20 4.77 -10.37
N PRO A 76 9.25 5.50 -9.73
CA PRO A 76 9.57 6.72 -8.99
C PRO A 76 10.37 6.51 -7.70
N ILE A 77 10.36 5.30 -7.14
CA ILE A 77 11.20 4.96 -5.99
C ILE A 77 12.61 4.72 -6.51
N GLY A 78 13.57 5.54 -6.07
CA GLY A 78 14.97 5.38 -6.46
C GLY A 78 15.48 3.97 -6.16
N ARG A 79 16.24 3.38 -7.09
CA ARG A 79 16.78 2.02 -6.90
C ARG A 79 17.65 2.00 -5.64
N GLY A 80 17.38 1.04 -4.75
CA GLY A 80 18.08 0.93 -3.47
C GLY A 80 17.56 1.86 -2.37
N ALA A 81 16.52 2.65 -2.62
CA ALA A 81 15.85 3.43 -1.58
C ALA A 81 15.37 2.50 -0.45
N LYS A 82 15.58 2.95 0.78
CA LYS A 82 15.19 2.19 1.97
C LYS A 82 13.68 2.29 2.16
N VAL A 83 12.98 1.17 1.96
CA VAL A 83 11.53 1.06 2.21
C VAL A 83 11.30 0.67 3.67
N TYR A 84 10.63 1.57 4.40
CA TYR A 84 10.27 1.41 5.82
C TYR A 84 8.99 0.61 5.99
N ALA A 85 7.96 0.95 5.22
CA ALA A 85 6.66 0.29 5.28
C ALA A 85 5.98 0.34 3.92
N ALA A 86 5.21 -0.71 3.59
CA ALA A 86 4.28 -0.66 2.47
C ALA A 86 2.98 -1.38 2.85
N SER A 87 1.86 -0.78 2.45
CA SER A 87 0.52 -1.22 2.85
C SER A 87 -0.42 -1.18 1.65
N LEU A 88 -0.91 -2.33 1.24
CA LEU A 88 -1.88 -2.45 0.14
C LEU A 88 -3.30 -2.37 0.73
N ARG A 89 -4.04 -1.32 0.35
CA ARG A 89 -5.39 -1.04 0.84
C ARG A 89 -6.43 -1.33 -0.23
N PHE A 90 -7.48 -2.00 0.19
CA PHE A 90 -8.71 -2.16 -0.59
C PHE A 90 -9.81 -1.41 0.15
N GLN A 91 -10.30 -0.34 -0.44
CA GLN A 91 -11.53 0.25 0.08
C GLN A 91 -12.71 -0.46 -0.59
N ALA A 92 -13.25 -1.48 0.09
CA ALA A 92 -14.60 -1.93 -0.20
C ALA A 92 -15.54 -0.74 -0.03
N PRO A 93 -16.48 -0.47 -0.95
CA PRO A 93 -17.57 0.44 -0.63
C PRO A 93 -18.33 -0.19 0.56
N LEU A 94 -18.17 0.39 1.74
CA LEU A 94 -18.91 0.02 2.95
C LEU A 94 -20.44 0.21 2.80
N GLN A 95 -20.93 0.63 1.64
CA GLN A 95 -22.25 1.23 1.46
C GLN A 95 -23.23 0.42 0.62
N GLN A 96 -22.81 -0.67 -0.01
CA GLN A 96 -23.77 -1.60 -0.60
C GLN A 96 -23.58 -2.96 0.04
N ILE A 97 -24.07 -3.07 1.28
CA ILE A 97 -24.75 -4.29 1.65
C ILE A 97 -25.83 -4.44 0.58
N ARG A 98 -25.62 -5.34 -0.38
CA ARG A 98 -26.73 -5.84 -1.19
C ARG A 98 -27.66 -6.48 -0.19
N THR A 99 -28.65 -5.72 0.27
CA THR A 99 -29.85 -6.29 0.86
C THR A 99 -30.48 -7.06 -0.28
N ASP A 100 -30.11 -8.33 -0.40
CA ASP A 100 -30.97 -9.25 -1.10
C ASP A 100 -32.36 -9.17 -0.43
N LYS A 101 -33.40 -9.51 -1.17
CA LYS A 101 -34.78 -9.50 -0.63
C LYS A 101 -34.95 -10.40 0.61
N ARG A 102 -33.92 -11.12 1.06
CA ARG A 102 -33.91 -11.98 2.26
C ARG A 102 -33.60 -11.22 3.56
N SER A 103 -33.09 -10.00 3.47
CA SER A 103 -32.94 -9.10 4.63
C SER A 103 -34.30 -8.61 5.17
N TYR A 104 -35.37 -8.83 4.39
CA TYR A 104 -36.73 -8.48 4.75
C TYR A 104 -37.55 -9.75 4.98
N MET A 105 -38.12 -9.88 6.19
CA MET A 105 -39.16 -10.87 6.45
C MET A 105 -40.52 -10.26 6.19
N SER A 106 -41.36 -10.93 5.41
CA SER A 106 -42.78 -10.61 5.39
C SER A 106 -43.37 -11.03 6.72
N ILE A 107 -44.02 -10.10 7.41
CA ILE A 107 -44.77 -10.36 8.65
C ILE A 107 -46.28 -10.46 8.38
N GLY A 108 -46.67 -10.64 7.11
CA GLY A 108 -48.07 -10.63 6.65
C GLY A 108 -48.61 -9.24 6.30
N ARG A 109 -49.78 -9.20 5.64
CA ARG A 109 -50.51 -7.97 5.22
C ARG A 109 -49.72 -6.95 4.41
N GLY A 110 -48.72 -7.38 3.64
CA GLY A 110 -47.89 -6.48 2.82
C GLY A 110 -46.85 -5.69 3.60
N HIS A 111 -46.66 -5.96 4.90
CA HIS A 111 -45.61 -5.34 5.69
C HIS A 111 -44.32 -6.16 5.66
N TRP A 112 -43.20 -5.46 5.60
CA TRP A 112 -41.85 -6.02 5.54
C TRP A 112 -41.06 -5.50 6.74
N TYR A 113 -40.50 -6.42 7.53
CA TYR A 113 -39.60 -6.10 8.62
C TYR A 113 -38.16 -6.26 8.17
N HIS A 114 -37.35 -5.20 8.32
CA HIS A 114 -35.91 -5.28 8.12
C HIS A 114 -35.28 -5.89 9.37
N ASP A 115 -34.76 -7.12 9.27
CA ASP A 115 -34.07 -7.78 10.37
C ASP A 115 -32.56 -7.51 10.28
N PRO A 116 -32.01 -6.57 11.10
CA PRO A 116 -30.58 -6.28 11.08
C PRO A 116 -29.73 -7.43 11.61
N LEU A 117 -30.30 -8.41 12.33
CA LEU A 117 -29.55 -9.56 12.88
C LEU A 117 -29.33 -10.65 11.83
N ARG A 118 -30.24 -10.80 10.87
CA ARG A 118 -30.07 -11.73 9.74
C ARG A 118 -28.91 -11.35 8.82
N LEU A 119 -28.63 -10.05 8.69
CA LEU A 119 -27.45 -9.54 7.98
C LEU A 119 -26.13 -10.05 8.57
N TYR A 120 -26.09 -10.37 9.86
CA TYR A 120 -24.88 -10.91 10.51
C TYR A 120 -24.87 -12.44 10.57
N ALA A 121 -26.04 -13.10 10.60
CA ALA A 121 -26.14 -14.55 10.73
C ALA A 121 -26.11 -15.32 9.40
N GLU A 122 -26.59 -14.73 8.30
CA GLU A 122 -26.69 -15.40 6.99
C GLU A 122 -25.66 -14.95 5.95
N GLN A 123 -24.84 -13.93 6.25
CA GLN A 123 -23.71 -13.64 5.39
C GLN A 123 -22.71 -14.80 5.53
N PRO A 124 -22.46 -15.62 4.48
CA PRO A 124 -21.41 -16.61 4.57
C PRO A 124 -20.15 -15.86 5.00
N PRO A 125 -19.38 -16.38 5.99
CA PRO A 125 -18.22 -15.67 6.50
C PRO A 125 -17.38 -15.32 5.29
N TRP A 126 -17.39 -14.04 4.92
CA TRP A 126 -16.81 -13.60 3.67
C TRP A 126 -15.38 -14.08 3.72
N LYS A 127 -15.02 -15.02 2.83
CA LYS A 127 -13.65 -15.51 2.82
C LYS A 127 -12.79 -14.27 2.66
N PRO A 128 -11.91 -13.97 3.63
CA PRO A 128 -11.18 -12.71 3.61
C PRO A 128 -10.38 -12.65 2.32
N VAL A 129 -10.39 -11.47 1.67
CA VAL A 129 -9.62 -11.24 0.45
C VAL A 129 -8.21 -11.77 0.68
N ALA A 130 -7.78 -12.64 -0.23
CA ALA A 130 -6.45 -13.22 -0.16
C ALA A 130 -5.60 -12.56 -1.24
N VAL A 131 -4.61 -11.81 -0.79
CA VAL A 131 -3.60 -11.19 -1.63
C VAL A 131 -2.33 -12.03 -1.57
N TYR A 132 -1.74 -12.28 -2.72
CA TYR A 132 -0.49 -13.00 -2.88
C TYR A 132 0.47 -12.14 -3.68
N VAL A 133 1.76 -12.35 -3.48
CA VAL A 133 2.76 -11.75 -4.37
C VAL A 133 2.82 -12.54 -5.69
N ALA A 134 2.89 -11.83 -6.81
CA ALA A 134 3.13 -12.46 -8.10
C ALA A 134 4.61 -12.87 -8.26
N ASP A 135 4.82 -14.04 -8.84
CA ASP A 135 6.10 -14.64 -9.16
C ASP A 135 6.22 -14.99 -10.63
N LYS A 136 7.47 -15.16 -11.08
CA LYS A 136 7.75 -15.66 -12.44
C LYS A 136 7.22 -17.09 -12.53
N GLY A 137 6.23 -17.32 -13.39
CA GLY A 137 5.77 -18.67 -13.68
C GLY A 137 6.75 -19.43 -14.58
N THR A 138 6.73 -20.75 -14.46
CA THR A 138 7.48 -21.68 -15.31
C THR A 138 6.88 -21.85 -16.71
N ALA A 139 5.61 -21.47 -16.92
CA ALA A 139 4.92 -21.58 -18.20
C ALA A 139 4.74 -20.20 -18.88
N ALA A 140 5.46 -19.98 -19.99
CA ALA A 140 5.21 -18.92 -20.97
C ALA A 140 5.17 -17.47 -20.42
N GLY A 141 5.98 -17.15 -19.40
CA GLY A 141 6.05 -15.80 -18.83
C GLY A 141 4.79 -15.35 -18.09
N LYS A 142 3.86 -16.28 -17.81
CA LYS A 142 2.64 -16.02 -17.03
C LYS A 142 3.01 -15.84 -15.55
N ALA A 143 2.40 -14.87 -14.88
CA ALA A 143 2.61 -14.68 -13.45
C ALA A 143 1.92 -15.83 -12.68
N VAL A 144 2.67 -16.47 -11.78
CA VAL A 144 2.15 -17.48 -10.85
C VAL A 144 2.12 -16.87 -9.47
N TYR A 145 1.28 -17.37 -8.57
CA TYR A 145 1.36 -17.00 -7.16
C TYR A 145 1.59 -18.26 -6.32
N ASP A 146 2.42 -18.11 -5.30
CA ASP A 146 2.58 -19.10 -4.26
C ASP A 146 1.63 -18.79 -3.10
N LYS A 147 0.93 -19.81 -2.60
CA LYS A 147 0.11 -19.68 -1.39
C LYS A 147 0.94 -19.34 -0.16
N ALA A 148 2.21 -19.73 -0.11
CA ALA A 148 3.13 -19.36 0.97
C ALA A 148 3.46 -17.86 0.94
N SER A 149 3.36 -17.21 -0.22
CA SER A 149 3.59 -15.76 -0.40
C SER A 149 2.32 -14.93 -0.18
N ARG A 150 1.44 -15.36 0.73
CA ARG A 150 0.22 -14.62 1.08
C ARG A 150 0.58 -13.41 1.95
N LEU A 151 0.05 -12.24 1.61
CA LEU A 151 0.21 -11.05 2.44
C LEU A 151 -0.64 -11.14 3.72
N VAL A 152 -0.08 -10.62 4.81
CA VAL A 152 -0.73 -10.59 6.12
C VAL A 152 -1.67 -9.39 6.21
N LEU A 153 -2.91 -9.62 6.65
CA LEU A 153 -3.88 -8.56 6.90
C LEU A 153 -3.52 -7.83 8.20
N GLN A 154 -3.43 -6.50 8.15
CA GLN A 154 -2.94 -5.69 9.26
C GLN A 154 -4.07 -5.31 10.24
N PRO A 155 -3.90 -5.53 11.57
CA PRO A 155 -4.82 -5.03 12.58
C PRO A 155 -4.66 -3.49 12.77
N PRO A 156 -5.56 -2.83 13.52
CA PRO A 156 -6.80 -3.34 14.09
C PRO A 156 -7.98 -3.29 13.10
N GLY A 157 -7.88 -2.46 12.06
CA GLY A 157 -8.99 -2.23 11.13
C GLY A 157 -9.14 -3.30 10.06
N PHE A 158 -8.13 -4.15 9.86
CA PHE A 158 -8.13 -5.22 8.84
C PHE A 158 -8.50 -4.72 7.44
N ARG A 159 -8.06 -3.48 7.10
CA ARG A 159 -8.34 -2.81 5.82
C ARG A 159 -7.14 -2.83 4.85
N SER A 160 -6.02 -3.33 5.31
CA SER A 160 -4.77 -3.25 4.59
C SER A 160 -3.93 -4.51 4.75
N PHE A 161 -3.14 -4.82 3.74
CA PHE A 161 -2.21 -5.94 3.73
C PHE A 161 -0.78 -5.42 3.83
N ASP A 162 0.03 -6.02 4.69
CA ASP A 162 1.44 -5.70 4.80
C ASP A 162 2.17 -6.16 3.53
N ALA A 163 2.69 -5.21 2.77
CA ALA A 163 3.46 -5.42 1.55
C ALA A 163 4.92 -4.99 1.72
N THR A 164 5.38 -4.73 2.95
CA THR A 164 6.67 -4.10 3.21
C THR A 164 7.84 -4.90 2.65
N ALA A 165 7.92 -6.19 2.95
CA ALA A 165 9.04 -7.04 2.53
C ALA A 165 9.14 -7.11 0.99
N VAL A 166 8.02 -7.38 0.33
CA VAL A 166 7.98 -7.52 -1.14
C VAL A 166 8.29 -6.20 -1.85
N VAL A 167 7.73 -5.08 -1.39
CA VAL A 167 8.00 -3.77 -2.00
C VAL A 167 9.46 -3.37 -1.81
N ARG A 168 10.07 -3.73 -0.68
CA ARG A 168 11.52 -3.56 -0.45
C ARG A 168 12.36 -4.36 -1.44
N ASP A 169 11.99 -5.62 -1.69
CA ASP A 169 12.69 -6.46 -2.66
C ASP A 169 12.54 -5.93 -4.09
N TRP A 170 11.37 -5.37 -4.43
CA TRP A 170 11.14 -4.70 -5.71
C TRP A 170 11.97 -3.42 -5.85
N ALA A 171 11.96 -2.54 -4.85
CA ALA A 171 12.68 -1.26 -4.87
C ALA A 171 14.21 -1.44 -4.86
N SER A 172 14.72 -2.49 -4.21
CA SER A 172 16.15 -2.85 -4.25
C SER A 172 16.56 -3.56 -5.54
N GLY A 173 15.59 -4.05 -6.33
CA GLY A 173 15.84 -4.85 -7.53
C GLY A 173 16.24 -6.30 -7.23
N LYS A 174 16.14 -6.76 -5.97
CA LYS A 174 16.31 -8.18 -5.60
C LYS A 174 15.24 -9.06 -6.25
N ARG A 175 14.05 -8.49 -6.48
CA ARG A 175 12.91 -9.17 -7.11
C ARG A 175 12.30 -8.28 -8.19
N ALA A 176 11.86 -8.89 -9.29
CA ALA A 176 11.11 -8.16 -10.31
C ALA A 176 9.70 -7.80 -9.81
N ASN A 177 9.24 -6.59 -10.10
CA ASN A 177 7.87 -6.16 -9.79
C ASN A 177 6.88 -6.77 -10.79
N LEU A 178 6.30 -7.90 -10.42
CA LEU A 178 5.23 -8.59 -11.15
C LEU A 178 3.84 -8.26 -10.61
N GLY A 179 3.75 -7.42 -9.58
CA GLY A 179 2.51 -7.03 -8.93
C GLY A 179 2.00 -8.03 -7.89
N PHE A 180 0.72 -7.90 -7.59
CA PHE A 180 -0.01 -8.72 -6.63
C PHE A 180 -1.10 -9.52 -7.35
N VAL A 181 -1.32 -10.74 -6.90
CA VAL A 181 -2.46 -11.55 -7.31
C VAL A 181 -3.49 -11.52 -6.20
N VAL A 182 -4.72 -11.15 -6.54
CA VAL A 182 -5.79 -11.04 -5.55
C VAL A 182 -6.94 -11.95 -5.94
N ARG A 183 -7.40 -12.74 -4.97
CA ARG A 183 -8.50 -13.68 -5.15
C ARG A 183 -9.80 -13.11 -4.60
N GLN A 184 -10.91 -13.51 -5.23
CA GLN A 184 -12.28 -13.25 -4.79
C GLN A 184 -12.71 -11.78 -4.87
N LEU A 185 -12.07 -11.03 -5.76
CA LEU A 185 -12.37 -9.61 -5.92
C LEU A 185 -13.72 -9.35 -6.58
N ASP A 186 -14.17 -10.26 -7.45
CA ASP A 186 -15.48 -10.19 -8.11
C ASP A 186 -16.65 -10.36 -7.13
N LEU A 187 -16.41 -10.92 -5.94
CA LEU A 187 -17.45 -11.06 -4.92
C LEU A 187 -17.68 -9.75 -4.18
N TRP A 188 -16.72 -8.83 -4.26
CA TRP A 188 -16.79 -7.53 -3.60
C TRP A 188 -17.25 -6.53 -4.67
N ASP A 189 -18.07 -5.55 -4.30
CA ASP A 189 -18.32 -4.37 -5.17
C ASP A 189 -17.04 -3.51 -5.23
N TRP A 190 -15.92 -4.12 -5.60
CA TRP A 190 -14.62 -3.52 -5.57
C TRP A 190 -14.56 -2.35 -6.53
N ALA A 191 -14.04 -1.23 -6.03
CA ALA A 191 -13.72 -0.07 -6.82
C ALA A 191 -12.19 -0.02 -7.05
N PRO A 192 -11.69 -0.36 -8.26
CA PRO A 192 -10.26 -0.26 -8.58
C PRO A 192 -9.65 1.10 -8.24
N ARG A 193 -10.40 2.18 -8.49
CA ARG A 193 -9.98 3.57 -8.17
C ARG A 193 -9.79 3.85 -6.67
N ARG A 194 -10.21 2.94 -5.80
CA ARG A 194 -10.01 3.03 -4.34
C ARG A 194 -9.03 1.98 -3.81
N THR A 195 -8.38 1.23 -4.69
CA THR A 195 -7.22 0.41 -4.33
C THR A 195 -5.97 1.27 -4.36
N VAL A 196 -5.22 1.24 -3.26
CA VAL A 196 -4.05 2.09 -3.07
C VAL A 196 -2.93 1.27 -2.44
N LEU A 197 -1.73 1.39 -2.98
CA LEU A 197 -0.50 0.98 -2.31
C LEU A 197 0.14 2.22 -1.67
N GLU A 198 0.13 2.28 -0.35
CA GLU A 198 0.87 3.29 0.43
C GLU A 198 2.29 2.78 0.66
N VAL A 199 3.32 3.55 0.30
CA VAL A 199 4.72 3.21 0.57
C VAL A 199 5.41 4.34 1.31
N ARG A 200 6.16 3.97 2.35
CA ARG A 200 7.02 4.85 3.15
C ARG A 200 8.48 4.50 2.89
N TYR A 201 9.27 5.43 2.38
CA TYR A 201 10.63 5.18 1.93
C TYR A 201 11.54 6.41 2.08
N GLU A 202 12.86 6.22 2.02
CA GLU A 202 13.82 7.33 1.94
C GLU A 202 13.88 7.91 0.53
N GLY A 203 13.66 9.22 0.41
CA GLY A 203 13.68 9.89 -0.88
C GLY A 203 13.64 11.41 -0.75
N LYS A 204 13.39 12.08 -1.87
CA LYS A 204 13.12 13.51 -1.92
C LYS A 204 11.67 13.73 -2.31
N VAL A 205 10.90 14.40 -1.46
CA VAL A 205 9.52 14.77 -1.79
C VAL A 205 9.55 15.77 -2.94
N LYS A 206 9.06 15.40 -4.12
CA LYS A 206 8.85 16.38 -5.20
C LYS A 206 7.67 17.27 -4.81
N ALA A 207 7.74 18.58 -5.06
CA ALA A 207 6.63 19.53 -4.86
C ALA A 207 5.80 19.25 -3.59
N PRO A 208 6.41 19.25 -2.38
CA PRO A 208 5.65 19.09 -1.16
C PRO A 208 4.59 20.21 -1.07
N PRO A 209 3.39 19.95 -0.53
CA PRO A 209 2.45 21.02 -0.25
C PRO A 209 3.11 22.08 0.64
N ALA A 210 2.73 23.34 0.46
CA ALA A 210 3.30 24.47 1.19
C ALA A 210 3.32 24.17 2.71
N ARG A 211 4.49 24.34 3.34
CA ARG A 211 4.83 24.12 4.76
C ARG A 211 3.77 23.35 5.58
N GLN A 212 3.71 22.02 5.51
CA GLN A 212 2.75 21.20 6.30
C GLN A 212 2.85 21.39 7.82
N ALA A 213 4.07 21.59 8.32
CA ALA A 213 4.33 21.91 9.71
C ALA A 213 5.57 22.79 9.81
N SER A 214 5.63 23.64 10.83
CA SER A 214 6.76 24.49 11.15
C SER A 214 7.00 24.47 12.67
N GLY A 215 8.15 24.99 13.11
CA GLY A 215 8.44 25.11 14.55
C GLY A 215 8.50 23.76 15.28
N ILE A 216 8.95 22.69 14.62
CA ILE A 216 9.14 21.38 15.26
C ILE A 216 10.18 21.54 16.38
N LYS A 217 9.79 21.26 17.62
CA LYS A 217 10.67 21.19 18.78
C LYS A 217 10.51 19.81 19.41
N VAL A 218 11.64 19.19 19.74
CA VAL A 218 11.68 17.94 20.48
C VAL A 218 12.38 18.21 21.80
N PHE A 219 11.76 17.85 22.91
CA PHE A 219 12.40 17.92 24.22
C PHE A 219 12.07 16.68 25.05
N HIS A 220 13.01 16.31 25.90
CA HIS A 220 12.89 15.13 26.77
C HIS A 220 12.83 15.57 28.23
N ARG A 221 11.85 15.08 28.99
CA ARG A 221 11.70 15.42 30.41
C ARG A 221 11.09 14.23 31.16
N LYS A 222 11.74 13.80 32.24
CA LYS A 222 11.28 12.70 33.12
C LYS A 222 10.98 11.40 32.37
N GLY A 223 11.85 10.99 31.44
CA GLY A 223 11.67 9.75 30.68
C GLY A 223 10.63 9.83 29.56
N GLN A 224 10.01 11.00 29.34
CA GLN A 224 9.04 11.22 28.27
C GLN A 224 9.62 12.14 27.20
N THR A 225 9.32 11.83 25.93
CA THR A 225 9.69 12.66 24.78
C THR A 225 8.46 13.41 24.28
N PHE A 226 8.59 14.74 24.22
CA PHE A 226 7.57 15.64 23.74
C PHE A 226 8.00 16.19 22.39
N ILE A 227 7.09 16.14 21.41
CA ILE A 227 7.28 16.70 20.09
C ILE A 227 6.18 17.74 19.91
N THR A 228 6.55 19.00 19.71
CA THR A 228 5.61 20.10 19.46
C THR A 228 5.87 20.68 18.08
N TRP A 229 4.83 21.05 17.35
CA TRP A 229 4.93 21.70 16.05
C TRP A 229 3.72 22.61 15.82
N THR A 230 3.85 23.52 14.88
CA THR A 230 2.77 24.35 14.35
C THR A 230 2.36 23.76 13.00
N GLU A 231 1.18 23.17 12.93
CA GLU A 231 0.61 22.71 11.65
C GLU A 231 0.42 23.90 10.70
N ALA A 232 0.60 23.70 9.39
CA ALA A 232 0.31 24.69 8.35
C ALA A 232 -1.08 25.27 8.51
N ASP A 233 -1.28 26.49 7.98
CA ASP A 233 -2.57 27.19 7.85
C ASP A 233 -3.74 26.26 8.06
N ARG A 234 -4.26 26.31 9.29
CA ARG A 234 -5.49 25.62 9.63
C ARG A 234 -6.50 26.02 8.58
N ILE A 235 -7.38 25.09 8.18
CA ILE A 235 -8.54 25.38 7.31
C ILE A 235 -9.28 26.64 7.79
N ILE A 236 -9.13 26.97 9.08
CA ILE A 236 -9.58 28.20 9.68
C ILE A 236 -8.37 29.09 10.07
N ASN A 237 -8.04 30.07 9.23
CA ASN A 237 -6.99 31.09 9.43
C ASN A 237 -7.33 32.15 10.51
N LYS A 238 -8.16 31.82 11.51
CA LYS A 238 -8.51 32.74 12.61
C LYS A 238 -7.89 32.27 13.92
N GLU A 239 -7.18 33.18 14.57
CA GLU A 239 -6.50 32.94 15.85
C GLU A 239 -7.47 32.58 16.99
N ARG A 240 -8.71 33.09 16.91
CA ARG A 240 -9.85 32.70 17.76
C ARG A 240 -11.07 32.44 16.89
N ILE A 241 -11.70 31.29 17.10
CA ILE A 241 -12.91 30.88 16.38
C ILE A 241 -13.97 30.59 17.43
N ALA A 242 -15.12 31.22 17.33
CA ALA A 242 -16.27 30.86 18.14
C ALA A 242 -16.78 29.47 17.72
N TRP A 243 -17.24 28.65 18.65
CA TRP A 243 -17.68 27.27 18.40
C TRP A 243 -18.65 27.14 17.21
N LYS A 244 -19.58 28.08 17.07
CA LYS A 244 -20.57 28.14 15.96
C LYS A 244 -19.94 28.27 14.56
N GLN A 245 -18.73 28.82 14.45
CA GLN A 245 -17.98 28.93 13.19
C GLN A 245 -17.21 27.65 12.86
N PHE A 246 -16.79 26.91 13.88
CA PHE A 246 -16.11 25.62 13.71
C PHE A 246 -17.05 24.58 13.07
N GLU A 247 -18.29 24.46 13.55
CA GLU A 247 -19.28 23.48 13.06
C GLU A 247 -19.64 23.63 11.58
N ARG A 248 -19.53 24.83 11.01
CA ARG A 248 -19.84 25.08 9.58
C ARG A 248 -18.76 24.59 8.62
N THR A 249 -17.55 24.34 9.11
CA THR A 249 -16.40 23.99 8.26
C THR A 249 -16.33 22.49 7.91
N PHE A 250 -17.09 21.65 8.62
CA PHE A 250 -17.06 20.19 8.50
C PHE A 250 -18.36 19.56 7.97
N LYS A 251 -19.30 20.38 7.47
CA LYS A 251 -20.46 19.91 6.70
C LYS A 251 -20.11 19.84 5.22
#